data_AF-A0AAW3YVB5-F1
#
_entry.id   AF-A0AAW3YVB5-F1
#
_cell.length_a   1.000
_cell.length_b   1.000
_cell.length_c   1.000
_cell.angle_alpha   90.00
_cell.angle_beta   90.00
_cell.angle_gamma   90.00
#
_symmetry.space_group_name_H-M   'P 1'
#
loop_
_entity.id
_entity.type
_entity.pdbx_description
1 polymer ?
#
loop_
_entity_poly.entity_id
_entity_poly.type
_entity_poly.pdbx_seq_one_letter_code
_entity_poly.pdbx_strand_id
1 'polypeptide(L)'
;MVVDIGGGTTEVAIISLGGIVTSQSVRVAGDDMDDSIIQYIKKSYNLMIGERTAEALKLEIGSAGEPEGIEPMEIRGRDLVSGLPKTVLIQPEEIADALKDTVDAIVESVKNTLEKT
;
A
#
# COMPACT_ATOMS: atom_id res chain seq x y z
N MET A 1 21.98 -3.96 5.22
CA MET A 1 21.03 -3.23 4.38
C MET A 1 19.84 -2.86 5.24
N VAL A 2 19.34 -1.65 5.10
CA VAL A 2 18.17 -1.11 5.81
C VAL A 2 17.18 -0.66 4.74
N VAL A 3 15.90 -0.96 4.95
CA VAL A 3 14.78 -0.46 4.15
C VAL A 3 13.83 0.21 5.12
N ASP A 4 13.67 1.52 5.01
CA ASP A 4 12.77 2.34 5.83
C ASP A 4 11.58 2.78 4.98
N ILE A 5 10.37 2.36 5.33
CA ILE A 5 9.13 2.66 4.60
C ILE A 5 8.32 3.63 5.47
N GLY A 6 8.32 4.90 5.10
CA GLY A 6 7.60 5.95 5.81
C GLY A 6 6.18 6.19 5.27
N GLY A 7 5.65 7.38 5.52
CA GLY A 7 4.37 7.83 4.93
C GLY A 7 4.53 8.20 3.45
N GLY A 8 5.48 9.08 3.11
CA GLY A 8 5.64 9.58 1.73
C GLY A 8 6.87 9.07 0.97
N THR A 9 7.79 8.37 1.64
CA THR A 9 9.04 7.90 1.01
C THR A 9 9.49 6.56 1.56
N THR A 10 10.11 5.77 0.70
CA THR A 10 10.87 4.59 1.10
C THR A 10 12.36 4.83 0.85
N GLU A 11 13.18 4.60 1.86
CA GLU A 11 14.63 4.73 1.80
C GLU A 11 15.30 3.36 1.90
N VAL A 12 16.22 3.07 0.98
CA VAL A 12 17.04 1.85 0.98
C VAL A 12 18.49 2.25 1.15
N ALA A 13 19.19 1.67 2.11
CA ALA A 13 20.61 1.95 2.36
C ALA A 13 21.41 0.68 2.68
N ILE A 14 22.62 0.58 2.12
CA ILE A 14 23.61 -0.43 2.51
C ILE A 14 24.65 0.27 3.37
N ILE A 15 24.84 -0.25 4.59
CA ILE A 15 25.74 0.31 5.59
C ILE A 15 26.90 -0.67 5.79
N SER A 16 28.13 -0.16 5.77
CA SER A 16 29.36 -0.91 6.08
C SER A 16 30.39 0.01 6.71
N LEU A 17 31.20 -0.52 7.64
CA LEU A 17 32.27 0.22 8.33
C LEU A 17 31.84 1.58 8.92
N GLY A 18 30.59 1.67 9.39
CA GLY A 18 30.03 2.90 9.98
C GLY A 18 29.62 3.98 8.98
N GLY A 19 29.63 3.70 7.67
CA GLY A 19 29.19 4.60 6.62
C GLY A 19 28.14 3.99 5.69
N ILE A 20 27.43 4.85 4.95
CA ILE A 20 26.52 4.45 3.86
C ILE A 20 27.38 4.18 2.62
N VAL A 21 27.32 2.96 2.11
CA VAL A 21 28.03 2.52 0.89
C VAL A 21 27.23 2.89 -0.36
N THR A 22 25.93 2.62 -0.34
CA THR A 22 24.99 2.99 -1.40
C THR A 22 23.62 3.22 -0.78
N SER A 23 22.85 4.14 -1.36
CA SER A 23 21.47 4.39 -0.96
C SER A 23 20.60 4.86 -2.12
N GLN A 24 19.30 4.61 -1.99
CA GLN A 24 18.25 5.12 -2.87
C GLN A 24 17.06 5.58 -2.03
N SER A 25 16.34 6.56 -2.56
CA SER A 25 15.07 7.03 -2.01
C SER A 25 14.05 7.06 -3.13
N VAL A 26 12.87 6.50 -2.87
CA VAL A 26 11.73 6.50 -3.79
C VAL A 26 10.52 7.15 -3.12
N ARG A 27 9.77 7.93 -3.90
CA ARG A 27 8.53 8.59 -3.48
C ARG A 27 7.33 7.65 -3.66
N VAL A 28 7.43 6.48 -3.02
CA VAL A 28 6.36 5.50 -2.91
C VAL A 28 6.42 4.94 -1.50
N ALA A 29 5.37 5.13 -0.71
CA ALA A 29 5.27 4.57 0.64
C ALA A 29 3.82 4.48 1.13
N GLY A 30 3.57 4.66 2.43
CA GLY A 30 2.27 4.42 3.06
C GLY A 30 1.11 5.26 2.51
N ASP A 31 1.35 6.51 2.12
CA ASP A 31 0.34 7.43 1.59
C ASP A 31 -0.09 6.97 0.18
N ASP A 32 0.87 6.54 -0.66
CA ASP A 32 0.60 5.99 -1.99
C ASP A 32 -0.17 4.67 -1.92
N MET A 33 0.07 3.87 -0.88
CA MET A 33 -0.69 2.64 -0.60
C MET A 33 -2.15 2.96 -0.27
N ASP A 34 -2.40 3.98 0.56
CA ASP A 34 -3.76 4.41 0.89
C ASP A 34 -4.48 4.93 -0.36
N ASP A 35 -3.80 5.74 -1.17
CA ASP A 35 -4.35 6.23 -2.44
C ASP A 35 -4.70 5.09 -3.39
N SER A 36 -3.84 4.06 -3.47
CA SER A 36 -4.07 2.88 -4.30
C SER A 36 -5.33 2.12 -3.86
N ILE A 37 -5.52 1.96 -2.55
CA ILE A 37 -6.75 1.37 -1.97
C ILE A 37 -7.97 2.23 -2.30
N ILE A 38 -7.89 3.55 -2.13
CA ILE A 38 -9.00 4.48 -2.45
C ILE A 38 -9.40 4.34 -3.92
N GLN A 39 -8.43 4.33 -4.84
CA GLN A 39 -8.71 4.21 -6.27
C GLN A 39 -9.30 2.85 -6.62
N TYR A 40 -8.79 1.76 -6.02
CA TYR A 40 -9.33 0.43 -6.22
C TYR A 40 -10.81 0.38 -5.81
N ILE A 41 -11.13 0.81 -4.58
CA ILE A 41 -12.51 0.79 -4.05
C ILE A 41 -13.43 1.66 -4.90
N LYS A 42 -12.96 2.84 -5.32
CA LYS A 42 -13.72 3.74 -6.20
C LYS A 42 -14.04 3.08 -7.53
N LYS A 43 -13.07 2.39 -8.15
CA LYS A 43 -13.23 1.75 -9.46
C LYS A 43 -14.10 0.49 -9.40
N SER A 44 -13.88 -0.36 -8.39
CA SER A 44 -14.55 -1.66 -8.27
C SER A 44 -15.98 -1.54 -7.74
N TYR A 45 -16.24 -0.61 -6.81
CA TYR A 45 -17.52 -0.50 -6.10
C TYR A 45 -18.33 0.77 -6.41
N ASN A 46 -17.77 1.70 -7.21
CA ASN A 46 -18.27 3.08 -7.33
C ASN A 46 -18.47 3.76 -5.96
N LEU A 47 -17.60 3.43 -5.00
CA LEU A 47 -17.71 3.87 -3.62
C LEU A 47 -16.56 4.82 -3.29
N MET A 48 -16.88 5.99 -2.74
CA MET A 48 -15.90 6.94 -2.23
C MET A 48 -15.67 6.72 -0.73
N ILE A 49 -14.42 6.48 -0.36
CA ILE A 49 -13.93 6.40 1.01
C ILE A 49 -12.85 7.46 1.25
N GLY A 50 -12.57 7.78 2.51
CA GLY A 50 -11.48 8.69 2.88
C GLY A 50 -10.23 7.93 3.31
N GLU A 51 -9.11 8.66 3.46
CA GLU A 51 -7.80 8.13 3.86
C GLU A 51 -7.87 7.25 5.11
N ARG A 52 -8.56 7.68 6.18
CA ARG A 52 -8.70 6.87 7.40
C ARG A 52 -9.29 5.48 7.18
N THR A 53 -10.23 5.35 6.24
CA THR A 53 -10.86 4.06 5.93
C THR A 53 -9.92 3.22 5.07
N ALA A 54 -9.17 3.84 4.16
CA ALA A 54 -8.15 3.18 3.37
C ALA A 54 -6.99 2.68 4.24
N GLU A 55 -6.52 3.50 5.19
CA GLU A 55 -5.50 3.14 6.16
C GLU A 55 -5.97 2.00 7.07
N ALA A 56 -7.23 2.00 7.51
CA ALA A 56 -7.79 0.88 8.26
C ALA A 56 -7.80 -0.42 7.44
N LEU A 57 -8.19 -0.36 6.16
CA LEU A 57 -8.10 -1.52 5.26
C LEU A 57 -6.65 -2.00 5.09
N LYS A 58 -5.71 -1.07 4.91
CA LYS A 58 -4.27 -1.35 4.78
C LYS A 58 -3.73 -2.08 6.01
N LEU A 59 -4.12 -1.64 7.21
CA LEU A 59 -3.63 -2.19 8.47
C LEU A 59 -4.29 -3.51 8.86
N GLU A 60 -5.59 -3.66 8.64
CA GLU A 60 -6.36 -4.82 9.13
C GLU A 60 -6.37 -5.98 8.13
N ILE A 61 -6.46 -5.69 6.82
CA ILE A 61 -6.58 -6.73 5.79
C ILE A 61 -5.58 -6.60 4.62
N GLY A 62 -4.60 -5.70 4.74
CA GLY A 62 -3.54 -5.53 3.74
C GLY A 62 -2.51 -6.66 3.76
N SER A 63 -2.04 -7.05 2.58
CA SER A 63 -0.96 -8.02 2.40
C SER A 63 -0.08 -7.63 1.23
N ALA A 64 1.23 -7.84 1.35
CA ALA A 64 2.20 -7.68 0.26
C ALA A 64 2.38 -8.96 -0.59
N GLY A 65 1.54 -9.97 -0.35
CA GLY A 65 1.53 -11.27 -1.04
C GLY A 65 0.16 -11.94 -0.91
N GLU A 66 0.12 -13.26 -1.00
CA GLU A 66 -1.15 -14.01 -0.84
C GLU A 66 -1.69 -13.84 0.59
N PRO A 67 -2.91 -13.33 0.78
CA PRO A 67 -3.48 -13.12 2.10
C PRO A 67 -4.00 -14.45 2.68
N GLU A 68 -3.25 -15.04 3.60
CA GLU A 68 -3.65 -16.28 4.27
C GLU A 68 -4.22 -16.01 5.68
N GLY A 69 -5.44 -16.49 5.95
CA GLY A 69 -6.06 -16.41 7.28
C GLY A 69 -6.49 -15.00 7.70
N ILE A 70 -6.60 -14.08 6.75
CA ILE A 70 -7.14 -12.73 6.97
C ILE A 70 -8.65 -12.79 6.68
N GLU A 71 -9.46 -12.29 7.60
CA GLU A 71 -10.91 -12.26 7.44
C GLU A 71 -11.37 -11.01 6.67
N PRO A 72 -12.47 -11.08 5.90
CA PRO A 72 -13.01 -9.92 5.19
C PRO A 72 -13.47 -8.81 6.13
N MET A 73 -13.38 -7.55 5.66
CA MET A 73 -13.74 -6.37 6.45
C MET A 73 -14.88 -5.59 5.80
N GLU A 74 -15.87 -5.16 6.60
CA GLU A 74 -16.90 -4.24 6.12
C GLU A 74 -16.43 -2.78 6.19
N ILE A 75 -16.65 -2.04 5.11
CA ILE A 75 -16.42 -0.59 5.08
C ILE A 75 -17.68 0.15 4.66
N ARG A 76 -17.78 1.40 5.12
CA ARG A 76 -18.86 2.32 4.76
C ARG A 76 -18.29 3.52 4.02
N GLY A 77 -18.87 3.83 2.88
CA GLY A 77 -18.51 4.99 2.07
C GLY A 77 -19.72 5.68 1.45
N ARG A 78 -19.45 6.66 0.59
CA ARG A 78 -20.48 7.34 -0.21
C ARG A 78 -20.56 6.71 -1.58
N ASP A 79 -21.70 6.15 -1.94
CA ASP A 79 -21.94 5.64 -3.28
C ASP A 79 -21.95 6.82 -4.27
N LEU A 80 -21.13 6.74 -5.31
CA LEU A 80 -20.99 7.79 -6.32
C LEU A 80 -22.15 7.80 -7.31
N VAL A 81 -22.93 6.74 -7.39
CA VAL A 81 -24.12 6.66 -8.25
C VAL A 81 -25.32 7.30 -7.55
N SER A 82 -25.67 6.82 -6.36
CA SER A 82 -26.84 7.30 -5.61
C SER A 82 -26.56 8.54 -4.73
N GLY A 83 -25.30 8.79 -4.39
CA GLY A 83 -24.89 9.83 -3.45
C GLY A 83 -25.11 9.50 -1.98
N LEU A 84 -25.67 8.32 -1.66
CA LEU A 84 -26.04 7.90 -0.32
C LEU A 84 -24.95 7.03 0.35
N PRO A 85 -24.94 6.91 1.68
CA PRO A 85 -24.05 5.99 2.36
C PRO A 85 -24.34 4.52 1.98
N LYS A 86 -23.30 3.77 1.63
CA LYS A 86 -23.36 2.35 1.27
C LYS A 86 -22.28 1.58 2.04
N THR A 87 -22.63 0.37 2.49
CA THR A 87 -21.70 -0.57 3.13
C THR A 87 -21.36 -1.68 2.14
N VAL A 88 -20.09 -2.08 2.09
CA VAL A 88 -19.60 -3.19 1.26
C VAL A 88 -18.64 -4.06 2.08
N LEU A 89 -18.63 -5.36 1.80
CA LEU A 89 -17.67 -6.31 2.36
C LEU A 89 -16.47 -6.39 1.42
N ILE A 90 -15.27 -6.18 1.93
CA ILE A 90 -14.02 -6.19 1.17
C ILE A 90 -13.23 -7.45 1.49
N GLN A 91 -12.80 -8.16 0.45
CA GLN A 91 -11.97 -9.34 0.59
C GLN A 91 -10.48 -8.94 0.68
N PRO A 92 -9.65 -9.66 1.46
CA PRO A 92 -8.21 -9.36 1.58
C PRO A 92 -7.45 -9.40 0.24
N GLU A 93 -7.85 -10.29 -0.67
CA GLU A 93 -7.25 -10.44 -2.00
C GLU A 93 -7.38 -9.14 -2.82
N GLU A 94 -8.47 -8.41 -2.63
CA GLU A 94 -8.70 -7.14 -3.31
C GLU A 94 -7.73 -6.06 -2.84
N ILE A 95 -7.40 -6.05 -1.55
CA ILE A 95 -6.43 -5.11 -0.99
C ILE A 95 -5.00 -5.50 -1.38
N ALA A 96 -4.68 -6.79 -1.40
CA ALA A 96 -3.41 -7.27 -1.91
C ALA A 96 -3.19 -6.88 -3.39
N ASP A 97 -4.23 -7.04 -4.22
CA ASP A 97 -4.20 -6.61 -5.62
C ASP A 97 -4.06 -5.09 -5.76
N ALA A 98 -4.74 -4.30 -4.91
CA ALA A 98 -4.63 -2.85 -4.91
C ALA A 98 -3.22 -2.35 -4.53
N LEU A 99 -2.54 -3.06 -3.62
CA LEU A 99 -1.21 -2.68 -3.13
C LEU A 99 -0.06 -3.12 -4.06
N LYS A 100 -0.33 -4.05 -4.98
CA LYS A 100 0.70 -4.72 -5.80
C LYS A 100 1.68 -3.75 -6.47
N ASP A 101 1.18 -2.72 -7.15
CA ASP A 101 2.03 -1.77 -7.88
C ASP A 101 2.97 -1.00 -6.92
N THR A 102 2.46 -0.59 -5.75
CA THR A 102 3.28 0.12 -4.74
C THR A 102 4.32 -0.79 -4.10
N VAL A 103 3.97 -2.05 -3.83
CA VAL A 103 4.90 -3.07 -3.30
C VAL A 103 5.99 -3.38 -4.32
N ASP A 104 5.62 -3.59 -5.59
CA ASP A 104 6.56 -3.87 -6.67
C ASP A 104 7.56 -2.71 -6.86
N ALA A 105 7.10 -1.45 -6.76
CA ALA A 105 7.99 -0.29 -6.82
C ALA A 105 9.03 -0.26 -5.68
N ILE A 106 8.62 -0.64 -4.46
CA ILE A 106 9.53 -0.74 -3.31
C ILE A 106 10.52 -1.89 -3.53
N VAL A 107 10.06 -3.06 -3.94
CA VAL A 107 10.91 -4.22 -4.25
C VAL A 107 11.94 -3.88 -5.32
N GLU A 108 11.52 -3.16 -6.36
CA GLU A 108 12.39 -2.71 -7.44
C GLU A 108 13.46 -1.74 -6.93
N SER A 109 13.13 -0.81 -6.02
CA SER A 109 14.13 0.05 -5.36
C SER A 109 15.17 -0.76 -4.57
N VAL A 110 14.75 -1.82 -3.90
CA VAL A 110 15.67 -2.71 -3.17
C VAL A 110 16.62 -3.43 -4.12
N LYS A 111 16.09 -4.01 -5.21
CA LYS A 111 16.91 -4.68 -6.23
C LYS A 111 17.93 -3.74 -6.87
N ASN A 112 17.48 -2.56 -7.30
CA ASN A 112 18.35 -1.55 -7.91
C ASN A 112 19.46 -1.06 -6.96
N THR A 113 19.20 -1.02 -5.64
CA THR A 113 20.23 -0.66 -4.66
C THR A 113 21.29 -1.76 -4.53
N LEU A 114 20.86 -3.03 -4.55
CA LEU A 114 21.77 -4.18 -4.50
C LEU A 114 22.65 -4.28 -5.74
N GLU A 115 22.11 -4.04 -6.94
CA GLU A 115 22.88 -4.10 -8.20
C GLU A 115 23.98 -3.03 -8.31
N LYS A 116 23.90 -1.97 -7.52
CA LYS A 116 24.91 -0.90 -7.46
C LYS A 116 26.04 -1.18 -6.47
N THR A 117 26.05 -2.35 -5.84
CA THR A 117 27.07 -2.80 -4.88
C THR A 117 28.06 -3.75 -5.55
#